data_AF-A0AAU9ZZ75-F1
#
_entry.id   AF-A0AAU9ZZ75-F1
#
_cell.length_a   1.000
_cell.length_b   1.000
_cell.length_c   1.000
_cell.angle_alpha   90.00
_cell.angle_beta   90.00
_cell.angle_gamma   90.00
#
_symmetry.space_group_name_H-M   'P 1'
#
loop_
_entity.id
_entity.type
_entity.pdbx_description
1 polymer ?
#
loop_
_entity_poly.entity_id
_entity_poly.type
_entity_poly.pdbx_seq_one_letter_code
_entity_poly.pdbx_strand_id
1 'polypeptide(L)'
;MRALRAMAVTLVVMGTGVFLPFILRSREVLWRKTMMSHVMSVVEASQLMVDNAVYNTMKRNLKRREVLSPAQLLSFSKLPESTSGAISRAAEIMETSIQALKHKKSQFFTDTLSADLVGTIANLSGCLPFMLPPRCPDTCLANKYRLITGACNNRYCVKNLYQSWVLQ
;
A
#
# COMPACT_ATOMS: atom_id res chain seq x y z
N MET A 1 -43.36 41.28 11.45
CA MET A 1 -43.27 39.84 11.09
C MET A 1 -42.37 39.53 9.89
N ARG A 2 -42.39 40.30 8.79
CA ARG A 2 -41.56 40.02 7.59
C ARG A 2 -40.05 40.16 7.83
N ALA A 3 -39.61 41.17 8.57
CA ALA A 3 -38.20 41.37 8.92
C ALA A 3 -37.64 40.21 9.76
N LEU A 4 -38.41 39.70 10.72
CA LEU A 4 -38.01 38.56 11.56
C LEU A 4 -37.82 37.28 10.72
N ARG A 5 -38.69 37.06 9.73
CA ARG A 5 -38.56 35.93 8.78
C ARG A 5 -37.34 36.09 7.88
N ALA A 6 -37.07 37.30 7.37
CA ALA A 6 -35.89 37.56 6.56
C ALA A 6 -34.60 37.28 7.34
N MET A 7 -34.49 37.78 8.58
CA MET A 7 -33.32 37.54 9.45
C MET A 7 -33.11 36.05 9.75
N ALA A 8 -34.19 35.30 10.00
CA ALA A 8 -34.11 33.85 10.20
C ALA A 8 -33.58 33.13 8.95
N VAL A 9 -34.05 33.52 7.75
CA VAL A 9 -33.57 32.93 6.49
C VAL A 9 -32.09 33.23 6.28
N THR A 10 -31.63 34.47 6.52
CA THR A 10 -30.21 34.84 6.36
C THR A 10 -29.31 34.05 7.32
N LEU A 11 -29.74 33.87 8.58
CA LEU A 11 -29.00 33.07 9.57
C LEU A 11 -28.91 31.59 9.18
N VAL A 12 -30.00 31.00 8.67
CA VAL A 12 -29.99 29.61 8.18
C VAL A 12 -29.05 29.45 6.99
N VAL A 13 -29.12 30.36 6.00
CA VAL A 13 -28.25 30.32 4.81
C VAL A 13 -26.78 30.48 5.17
N MET A 14 -26.44 31.38 6.09
CA MET A 14 -25.06 31.56 6.56
C MET A 14 -24.56 30.37 7.39
N GLY A 15 -25.45 29.78 8.21
CA GLY A 15 -25.19 28.57 8.99
C GLY A 15 -24.91 27.34 8.13
N THR A 16 -25.73 27.10 7.10
CA THR A 16 -25.59 25.96 6.18
C THR A 16 -24.53 26.17 5.11
N GLY A 17 -24.31 27.41 4.66
CA GLY A 17 -23.40 27.72 3.56
C GLY A 17 -21.94 27.91 3.97
N VAL A 18 -21.66 28.28 5.22
CA VAL A 18 -20.29 28.63 5.66
C VAL A 18 -19.89 27.87 6.93
N PHE A 19 -20.71 27.90 7.98
CA PHE A 19 -20.34 27.30 9.26
C PHE A 19 -20.35 25.77 9.24
N LEU A 20 -21.43 25.16 8.77
CA LEU A 20 -21.55 23.70 8.63
C LEU A 20 -20.43 23.07 7.77
N PRO A 21 -20.11 23.56 6.55
CA PRO A 21 -19.01 23.00 5.77
C PRO A 21 -17.65 23.20 6.44
N PHE A 22 -17.45 24.30 7.18
CA PHE A 22 -16.22 24.53 7.93
C PHE A 22 -16.04 23.53 9.08
N ILE A 23 -17.10 23.26 9.85
CA ILE A 23 -17.08 22.26 10.94
C ILE A 23 -16.88 20.84 10.39
N LEU A 24 -17.58 20.49 9.30
CA LEU A 24 -17.38 19.20 8.62
C LEU A 24 -15.93 19.04 8.15
N ARG A 25 -15.36 20.05 7.49
CA ARG A 25 -13.97 20.04 7.03
C ARG A 25 -12.98 19.87 8.19
N SER A 26 -13.21 20.54 9.31
CA SER A 26 -12.35 20.41 10.49
C SER A 26 -12.41 18.99 11.09
N ARG A 27 -13.62 18.40 11.16
CA ARG A 27 -13.83 17.02 11.60
C ARG A 27 -13.13 16.01 10.68
N GLU A 28 -13.21 16.20 9.37
CA GLU A 28 -12.53 15.36 8.37
C GLU A 28 -11.00 15.38 8.54
N VAL A 29 -10.42 16.55 8.83
CA VAL A 29 -8.98 16.69 9.07
C VAL A 29 -8.55 15.95 10.34
N LEU A 30 -9.32 16.10 11.43
CA LEU A 30 -9.07 15.39 12.68
C LEU A 30 -9.20 13.87 12.51
N TRP A 31 -10.26 13.43 11.83
CA TRP A 31 -10.48 12.03 11.52
C TRP A 31 -9.33 11.44 10.70
N ARG A 32 -8.89 12.15 9.66
CA ARG A 32 -7.74 11.75 8.84
C ARG A 32 -6.46 11.63 9.66
N LYS A 33 -6.20 12.56 10.58
CA LYS A 33 -5.02 12.53 11.46
C LYS A 33 -5.03 11.31 12.38
N THR A 34 -6.15 11.03 13.03
CA THR A 34 -6.32 9.86 13.91
C THR A 34 -6.23 8.55 13.13
N MET A 35 -6.78 8.52 11.91
CA MET A 35 -6.69 7.36 11.04
C MET A 35 -5.24 7.10 10.62
N MET A 36 -4.48 8.14 10.23
CA MET A 36 -3.07 7.99 9.87
C MET A 36 -2.20 7.49 11.02
N SER A 37 -2.38 7.99 12.25
CA SER A 37 -1.63 7.49 13.41
C SER A 37 -1.96 6.02 13.70
N HIS A 38 -3.21 5.62 13.53
CA HIS A 38 -3.62 4.23 13.69
C HIS A 38 -2.99 3.32 12.63
N VAL A 39 -3.02 3.74 11.36
CA VAL A 39 -2.44 2.98 10.25
C VAL A 39 -0.93 2.82 10.43
N MET A 40 -0.23 3.89 10.81
CA MET A 40 1.20 3.84 11.07
C MET A 40 1.55 2.84 12.18
N SER A 41 0.78 2.86 13.29
CA SER A 41 0.95 1.89 14.38
C SER A 41 0.71 0.45 13.93
N VAL A 42 -0.29 0.20 13.08
CA VAL A 42 -0.55 -1.15 12.56
C VAL A 42 0.56 -1.62 11.63
N VAL A 43 1.07 -0.75 10.76
CA VAL A 43 2.17 -1.11 9.85
C VAL A 43 3.45 -1.39 10.64
N GLU A 44 3.78 -0.59 11.65
CA GLU A 44 4.94 -0.82 12.53
C GLU A 44 4.84 -2.16 13.27
N ALA A 45 3.67 -2.47 13.85
CA ALA A 45 3.44 -3.77 14.49
C ALA A 45 3.59 -4.93 13.49
N SER A 46 3.11 -4.74 12.25
CA SER A 46 3.22 -5.74 11.18
C SER A 46 4.68 -5.93 10.74
N GLN A 47 5.48 -4.86 10.68
CA GLN A 47 6.92 -4.93 10.40
C GLN A 47 7.64 -5.79 11.45
N LEU A 48 7.42 -5.52 12.73
CA LEU A 48 8.01 -6.29 13.82
C LEU A 48 7.60 -7.76 13.77
N MET A 49 6.33 -8.04 13.47
CA MET A 49 5.81 -9.40 13.36
C MET A 49 6.48 -10.17 12.21
N VAL A 50 6.57 -9.56 11.02
CA VAL A 50 7.20 -10.16 9.83
C VAL A 50 8.69 -10.37 10.07
N ASP A 51 9.41 -9.37 10.57
CA ASP A 51 10.85 -9.46 10.82
C ASP A 51 11.18 -10.55 11.85
N ASN A 52 10.39 -10.62 12.93
CA ASN A 52 10.56 -11.67 13.93
C ASN A 52 10.23 -13.06 13.36
N ALA A 53 9.20 -13.18 12.52
CA ALA A 53 8.85 -14.44 11.87
C ALA A 53 9.96 -14.93 10.91
N VAL A 54 10.51 -14.02 10.10
CA VAL A 54 11.63 -14.30 9.19
C VAL A 54 12.87 -14.69 9.99
N TYR A 55 13.24 -13.92 11.00
CA TYR A 55 14.39 -14.20 11.85
C TYR A 55 14.26 -15.55 12.56
N ASN A 56 13.11 -15.85 13.17
CA ASN A 56 12.89 -17.12 13.85
C ASN A 56 12.92 -18.31 12.89
N THR A 57 12.40 -18.13 11.67
CA THR A 57 12.44 -19.15 10.62
C THR A 57 13.88 -19.40 10.17
N MET A 58 14.68 -18.36 9.96
CA MET A 58 16.11 -18.47 9.66
C MET A 58 16.85 -19.19 10.78
N LYS A 59 16.66 -18.76 12.04
CA LYS A 59 17.29 -19.38 13.22
C LYS A 59 16.94 -20.86 13.36
N ARG A 60 15.67 -21.24 13.17
CA ARG A 60 15.23 -22.64 13.19
C ARG A 60 15.87 -23.45 12.05
N ASN A 61 15.94 -22.87 10.85
CA ASN A 61 16.60 -23.52 9.72
C ASN A 61 18.09 -23.75 9.99
N LEU A 62 18.81 -22.78 10.57
CA LEU A 62 20.22 -22.94 10.92
C LEU A 62 20.43 -24.00 12.01
N LYS A 63 19.61 -23.99 13.08
CA LYS A 63 19.70 -25.01 14.15
C LYS A 63 19.44 -26.44 13.64
N ARG A 64 18.49 -26.61 12.73
CA ARG A 64 18.19 -27.93 12.13
C ARG A 64 19.31 -28.44 11.22
N ARG A 65 20.23 -27.57 10.80
CA ARG A 65 21.31 -27.85 9.85
C ARG A 65 22.63 -28.31 10.47
N GLU A 66 22.71 -28.48 11.80
CA GLU A 66 23.88 -29.04 12.48
C GLU A 66 24.17 -30.51 12.05
N VAL A 67 23.20 -31.20 11.44
CA VAL A 67 23.38 -32.51 10.79
C VAL A 67 23.33 -32.33 9.27
N LEU A 68 24.49 -32.13 8.65
CA LEU A 68 24.63 -31.78 7.22
C LEU A 68 24.20 -32.92 6.28
N SER A 69 22.91 -32.99 5.95
CA SER A 69 22.41 -33.81 4.86
C SER A 69 22.59 -33.09 3.51
N PRO A 70 22.91 -33.80 2.40
CA PRO A 70 22.96 -33.22 1.05
C PRO A 70 21.70 -32.43 0.67
N ALA A 71 20.53 -32.86 1.13
CA ALA A 71 19.26 -32.14 0.92
C ALA A 71 19.23 -30.75 1.60
N GLN A 72 19.95 -30.59 2.71
CA GLN A 72 20.06 -29.30 3.40
C GLN A 72 21.04 -28.36 2.70
N LEU A 73 22.11 -28.86 2.09
CA LEU A 73 23.01 -28.04 1.27
C LEU A 73 22.29 -27.45 0.05
N LEU A 74 21.48 -28.27 -0.63
CA LEU A 74 20.63 -27.81 -1.74
C LEU A 74 19.52 -26.84 -1.30
N SER A 75 19.20 -26.77 -0.01
CA SER A 75 18.21 -25.81 0.49
C SER A 75 18.75 -24.38 0.59
N PHE A 76 20.09 -24.18 0.56
CA PHE A 76 20.67 -22.84 0.56
C PHE A 76 20.41 -22.08 -0.75
N SER A 77 20.33 -22.77 -1.88
CA SER A 77 19.96 -22.15 -3.17
C SER A 77 18.49 -21.72 -3.23
N LYS A 78 17.67 -22.14 -2.27
CA LYS A 78 16.26 -21.71 -2.14
C LYS A 78 16.10 -20.42 -1.35
N LEU A 79 17.17 -19.85 -0.77
CA LEU A 79 17.05 -18.55 -0.13
C LEU A 79 16.79 -17.48 -1.20
N PRO A 80 15.87 -16.55 -0.94
CA PRO A 80 15.60 -15.48 -1.89
C PRO A 80 16.85 -14.62 -2.07
N GLU A 81 17.10 -14.22 -3.32
CA GLU A 81 18.05 -13.16 -3.64
C GLU A 81 17.69 -11.89 -2.84
N SER A 82 18.67 -11.03 -2.51
CA SER A 82 18.44 -9.83 -1.69
C SER A 82 17.29 -8.95 -2.20
N THR A 83 17.19 -8.77 -3.51
CA THR A 83 16.11 -8.01 -4.17
C THR A 83 14.76 -8.69 -4.00
N SER A 84 14.68 -9.98 -4.33
CA SER A 84 13.47 -10.80 -4.17
C SER A 84 13.03 -10.89 -2.70
N GLY A 85 13.98 -10.95 -1.77
CA GLY A 85 13.75 -10.94 -0.33
C GLY A 85 13.16 -9.62 0.15
N ALA A 86 13.68 -8.49 -0.34
CA ALA A 86 13.12 -7.18 -0.03
C ALA A 86 11.68 -7.02 -0.56
N ILE A 87 11.41 -7.50 -1.78
CA ILE A 87 10.05 -7.51 -2.37
C ILE A 87 9.12 -8.37 -1.53
N SER A 88 9.52 -9.60 -1.23
CA SER A 88 8.72 -10.53 -0.43
C SER A 88 8.44 -9.98 0.97
N ARG A 89 9.43 -9.35 1.61
CA ARG A 89 9.27 -8.71 2.92
C ARG A 89 8.25 -7.56 2.85
N ALA A 90 8.39 -6.67 1.86
CA ALA A 90 7.48 -5.54 1.69
C ALA A 90 6.04 -6.01 1.43
N ALA A 91 5.87 -7.06 0.62
CA ALA A 91 4.57 -7.67 0.35
C ALA A 91 3.94 -8.29 1.62
N GLU A 92 4.73 -9.02 2.42
CA GLU A 92 4.24 -9.61 3.67
C GLU A 92 3.82 -8.56 4.71
N ILE A 93 4.58 -7.46 4.83
CA ILE A 93 4.22 -6.34 5.70
C ILE A 93 2.90 -5.71 5.23
N MET A 94 2.76 -5.48 3.93
CA MET A 94 1.54 -4.91 3.34
C MET A 94 0.33 -5.79 3.61
N GLU A 95 0.43 -7.09 3.32
CA GLU A 95 -0.66 -8.05 3.50
C GLU A 95 -1.03 -8.18 4.98
N THR A 96 -0.05 -8.35 5.87
CA THR A 96 -0.26 -8.45 7.33
C THR A 96 -0.94 -7.18 7.86
N SER A 97 -0.53 -6.00 7.38
CA SER A 97 -1.14 -4.72 7.77
C SER A 97 -2.60 -4.62 7.31
N ILE A 98 -2.89 -5.03 6.07
CA ILE A 98 -4.25 -5.03 5.52
C ILE A 98 -5.12 -6.01 6.32
N GLN A 99 -4.63 -7.21 6.63
CA GLN A 99 -5.35 -8.19 7.44
C GLN A 99 -5.61 -7.67 8.86
N ALA A 100 -4.60 -7.08 9.52
CA ALA A 100 -4.75 -6.49 10.85
C ALA A 100 -5.78 -5.35 10.87
N LEU A 101 -5.78 -4.50 9.84
CA LEU A 101 -6.79 -3.47 9.68
C LEU A 101 -8.17 -4.05 9.41
N LYS A 102 -8.32 -5.07 8.54
CA LYS A 102 -9.60 -5.75 8.30
C LYS A 102 -10.18 -6.33 9.59
N HIS A 103 -9.36 -7.00 10.40
CA HIS A 103 -9.79 -7.57 11.67
C HIS A 103 -10.26 -6.50 12.67
N LYS A 104 -9.59 -5.33 12.74
CA LYS A 104 -10.02 -4.21 13.58
C LYS A 104 -11.20 -3.42 12.99
N LYS A 105 -11.35 -3.41 11.66
CA LYS A 105 -12.40 -2.69 10.93
C LYS A 105 -13.78 -3.33 11.06
N SER A 106 -13.89 -4.56 11.55
CA SER A 106 -15.20 -5.12 11.97
C SER A 106 -15.87 -4.26 13.06
N GLN A 107 -15.10 -3.40 13.75
CA GLN A 107 -15.59 -2.46 14.74
C GLN A 107 -16.00 -1.08 14.18
N PHE A 108 -15.67 -0.76 12.91
CA PHE A 108 -15.81 0.60 12.35
C PHE A 108 -16.50 0.69 10.96
N PHE A 109 -16.95 -0.42 10.38
CA PHE A 109 -17.70 -0.55 9.10
C PHE A 109 -17.27 0.33 7.90
N THR A 110 -16.64 -0.33 6.94
CA THR A 110 -16.84 -0.22 5.48
C THR A 110 -16.11 -1.42 4.89
N ASP A 111 -16.81 -2.33 4.19
CA ASP A 111 -16.25 -3.63 3.76
C ASP A 111 -15.07 -3.51 2.79
N THR A 112 -14.87 -2.33 2.21
CA THR A 112 -13.77 -2.01 1.31
C THR A 112 -12.80 -1.02 1.93
N LEU A 113 -11.51 -1.36 1.92
CA LEU A 113 -10.42 -0.43 2.24
C LEU A 113 -10.34 0.62 1.13
N SER A 114 -10.34 1.91 1.46
CA SER A 114 -10.21 2.97 0.44
C SER A 114 -8.88 2.84 -0.32
N ALA A 115 -8.87 3.16 -1.61
CA ALA A 115 -7.66 3.12 -2.44
C ALA A 115 -6.53 3.98 -1.86
N ASP A 116 -6.85 5.16 -1.32
CA ASP A 116 -5.88 6.05 -0.65
C ASP A 116 -5.25 5.39 0.58
N LEU A 117 -6.03 4.60 1.31
CA LEU A 117 -5.56 3.90 2.49
C LEU A 117 -4.65 2.72 2.11
N VAL A 118 -5.02 1.97 1.06
CA VAL A 118 -4.14 0.93 0.48
C VAL A 118 -2.83 1.54 0.00
N GLY A 119 -2.87 2.68 -0.70
CA GLY A 119 -1.68 3.40 -1.16
C GLY A 119 -0.80 3.89 -0.02
N THR A 120 -1.41 4.36 1.08
CA THR A 120 -0.68 4.75 2.30
C THR A 120 0.03 3.55 2.93
N ILE A 121 -0.65 2.40 3.05
CA ILE A 121 -0.05 1.17 3.58
C ILE A 121 1.06 0.68 2.65
N ALA A 122 0.86 0.70 1.33
CA ALA A 122 1.86 0.33 0.35
C ALA A 122 3.12 1.21 0.46
N ASN A 123 2.95 2.51 0.72
CA ASN A 123 4.06 3.43 0.94
C ASN A 123 4.83 3.11 2.24
N LEU A 124 4.10 2.94 3.35
CA LEU A 124 4.71 2.65 4.67
C LEU A 124 5.36 1.26 4.74
N SER A 125 4.80 0.27 4.05
CA SER A 125 5.36 -1.09 3.96
C SER A 125 6.56 -1.18 3.01
N GLY A 126 6.78 -0.18 2.16
CA GLY A 126 7.79 -0.22 1.09
C GLY A 126 7.37 -1.05 -0.13
N CYS A 127 6.11 -1.48 -0.22
CA CYS A 127 5.60 -2.26 -1.35
C CYS A 127 5.31 -1.38 -2.59
N LEU A 128 5.06 -0.09 -2.38
CA LEU A 128 4.65 0.85 -3.44
C LEU A 128 5.52 0.82 -4.71
N PRO A 129 6.87 0.81 -4.64
CA PRO A 129 7.71 0.77 -5.83
C PRO A 129 7.52 -0.50 -6.68
N PHE A 130 7.11 -1.60 -6.06
CA PHE A 130 6.95 -2.91 -6.72
C PHE A 130 5.54 -3.11 -7.29
N MET A 131 4.58 -2.28 -6.89
CA MET A 131 3.24 -2.26 -7.48
C MET A 131 3.16 -1.40 -8.74
N LEU A 132 4.11 -0.50 -8.94
CA LEU A 132 4.16 0.40 -10.09
C LEU A 132 4.80 -0.28 -11.30
N PRO A 133 4.37 0.07 -12.53
CA PRO A 133 5.04 -0.40 -13.73
C PRO A 133 6.53 -0.02 -13.69
N PRO A 134 7.45 -0.95 -14.02
CA PRO A 134 8.87 -0.63 -14.07
C PRO A 134 9.13 0.39 -15.18
N ARG A 135 10.09 1.28 -14.96
CA ARG A 135 10.58 2.16 -16.02
C ARG A 135 11.33 1.31 -17.05
N CYS A 136 10.81 1.27 -18.28
CA CYS A 136 11.47 0.55 -19.37
C CYS A 136 12.65 1.38 -19.90
N PRO A 137 13.88 0.85 -19.88
CA PRO A 137 15.03 1.55 -20.43
C PRO A 137 14.90 1.66 -21.95
N ASP A 138 15.17 2.84 -22.51
CA ASP A 138 15.24 3.06 -23.97
C ASP A 138 16.66 2.83 -24.46
N THR A 139 17.10 1.57 -24.39
CA THR A 139 18.41 1.14 -24.91
C THR A 139 18.21 0.11 -26.02
N CYS A 140 19.19 -0.01 -26.92
CA CYS A 140 19.13 -0.99 -28.02
C CYS A 140 18.86 -2.42 -27.52
N LEU A 141 19.47 -2.82 -26.39
CA LEU A 141 19.26 -4.14 -25.80
C LEU A 141 17.84 -4.30 -25.22
N ALA A 142 17.31 -3.27 -24.57
CA ALA A 142 15.96 -3.28 -24.01
C ALA A 142 14.86 -3.25 -25.09
N ASN A 143 15.16 -2.67 -26.25
CA ASN A 143 14.28 -2.71 -27.43
C ASN A 143 14.34 -4.07 -28.14
N LYS A 144 15.40 -4.86 -27.95
CA LYS A 144 15.55 -6.21 -28.53
C LYS A 144 14.89 -7.30 -27.68
N TYR A 145 15.03 -7.22 -26.36
CA TYR A 145 14.60 -8.26 -25.42
C TYR A 145 13.54 -7.77 -24.44
N ARG A 146 12.53 -8.60 -24.17
CA ARG A 146 11.52 -8.34 -23.14
C ARG A 146 12.06 -8.60 -21.74
N LEU A 147 11.53 -7.90 -20.74
CA LEU A 147 11.75 -8.27 -19.33
C LEU A 147 11.09 -9.64 -19.07
N ILE A 148 11.65 -10.43 -18.15
CA ILE A 148 11.12 -11.77 -17.78
C ILE A 148 9.64 -11.68 -17.39
N THR A 149 9.28 -10.65 -16.62
CA THR A 149 7.90 -10.39 -16.20
C THR A 149 6.97 -9.96 -17.34
N GLY A 150 7.51 -9.62 -18.51
CA GLY A 150 6.77 -9.07 -19.64
C GLY A 150 6.36 -7.61 -19.51
N ALA A 151 6.67 -6.95 -18.38
CA ALA A 151 6.27 -5.56 -18.13
C ALA A 151 6.90 -4.57 -19.13
N CYS A 152 8.13 -4.82 -19.57
CA CYS A 152 8.74 -4.16 -20.71
C CYS A 152 8.76 -5.13 -21.88
N ASN A 153 8.09 -4.74 -22.97
CA ASN A 153 7.91 -5.58 -24.15
C ASN A 153 8.67 -4.99 -25.35
N ASN A 154 9.29 -5.86 -26.16
CA ASN A 154 10.11 -5.50 -27.33
C ASN A 154 9.27 -5.11 -28.57
N ARG A 155 7.98 -4.80 -28.38
CA ARG A 155 7.01 -4.56 -29.45
C ARG A 155 6.69 -3.10 -29.73
N TYR A 156 7.29 -2.14 -29.03
CA TYR A 156 6.88 -0.74 -29.16
C TYR A 156 8.04 0.23 -29.38
N CYS A 157 8.43 0.37 -30.66
CA CYS A 157 8.60 1.72 -31.20
C CYS A 157 7.19 2.30 -31.45
N VAL A 158 6.47 2.64 -30.38
CA VAL A 158 5.31 3.56 -30.44
C VAL A 158 5.41 4.45 -29.22
N LYS A 159 6.21 5.51 -29.36
CA LYS A 159 5.99 6.71 -28.56
C LYS A 159 4.55 7.16 -28.84
N ASN A 160 3.73 7.28 -27.79
CA ASN A 160 2.36 7.86 -27.77
C ASN A 160 1.16 6.99 -28.21
N LEU A 161 0.79 5.90 -27.51
CA LEU A 161 -0.58 5.36 -27.63
C LEU A 161 -1.21 4.75 -26.34
N TYR A 162 -0.79 5.18 -25.14
CA TYR A 162 -1.50 4.85 -23.89
C TYR A 162 -1.82 6.09 -23.04
N GLN A 163 -2.22 7.18 -23.69
CA GLN A 163 -3.02 8.23 -23.06
C GLN A 163 -4.54 8.04 -23.30
N SER A 164 -4.98 6.95 -23.96
CA SER A 164 -6.37 6.82 -24.41
C SER A 164 -7.19 5.64 -23.83
N TRP A 165 -6.65 4.85 -22.90
CA TRP A 165 -7.39 3.72 -22.31
C TRP A 165 -7.84 3.94 -20.86
N VAL A 166 -7.83 5.18 -20.35
CA VAL A 166 -8.34 5.55 -19.01
C VAL A 166 -9.59 6.45 -19.11
N LEU A 167 -10.24 6.54 -20.26
CA LEU A 167 -11.58 7.12 -20.37
C LEU A 167 -12.41 6.31 -21.36
N GLN A 168 -12.97 5.22 -20.87
CA GLN A 168 -14.23 4.68 -21.37
C GLN A 168 -15.03 4.13 -20.19
#